data_AF-A0A0K6FXG5-F1
#
_entry.id   AF-A0A0K6FXG5-F1
#
_cell.length_a   1.000
_cell.length_b   1.000
_cell.length_c   1.000
_cell.angle_alpha   90.00
_cell.angle_beta   90.00
_cell.angle_gamma   90.00
#
_symmetry.space_group_name_H-M   'P 1'
#
loop_
_entity.id
_entity.type
_entity.pdbx_description
1 polymer ?
#
loop_
_entity_poly.entity_id
_entity_poly.type
_entity_poly.pdbx_seq_one_letter_code
_entity_poly.pdbx_strand_id
1 'polypeptide(L)'
;MEDLYPEEADLSPPDLMATFDRYIEEAHRLKQLYADQITLLIGLETDYITTNDLSQLEALLERHGEKIEYVVGSVHHCNGIPIDFDRSTFEKAVASFADSQDIQIAELSPSQVQVVFLNEYLDAQFQLMERIHPEVIGHFDLCKLYTPHLSLGPVWDRVERNVRYAVAYGAAFELNTAAFRKGWDCAYPSREIVQLIMSLNGVFVLSDDSHGPAVVGLNYDKLDAYINEMGITGVAQLEKGESPNCAGRFLRPVLE
;
A
#
# COMPACT_ATOMS: atom_id res chain seq x y z
N MET A 1 20.18 -11.32 0.25
CA MET A 1 19.35 -12.53 0.13
C MET A 1 18.91 -12.90 1.53
N GLU A 2 18.32 -11.93 2.24
CA GLU A 2 17.92 -12.07 3.64
C GLU A 2 16.41 -11.85 3.82
N ASP A 3 15.70 -11.44 2.75
CA ASP A 3 14.34 -10.89 2.80
C ASP A 3 13.31 -11.73 2.03
N LEU A 4 13.58 -13.03 1.84
CA LEU A 4 12.64 -13.95 1.19
C LEU A 4 11.55 -14.39 2.18
N TYR A 5 10.30 -14.43 1.73
CA TYR A 5 9.23 -15.04 2.52
C TYR A 5 9.41 -16.56 2.64
N PRO A 6 8.81 -17.23 3.65
CA PRO A 6 8.92 -18.67 3.81
C PRO A 6 8.51 -19.47 2.56
N GLU A 7 7.54 -19.01 1.78
CA GLU A 7 7.14 -19.66 0.52
C GLU A 7 8.18 -19.51 -0.60
N GLU A 8 9.12 -18.57 -0.47
CA GLU A 8 10.15 -18.24 -1.46
C GLU A 8 11.53 -18.76 -1.05
N ALA A 9 11.64 -19.51 0.05
CA ALA A 9 12.92 -19.94 0.62
C ALA A 9 13.81 -20.74 -0.36
N ASP A 10 13.20 -21.38 -1.36
CA ASP A 10 13.87 -22.15 -2.40
C ASP A 10 14.12 -21.37 -3.71
N LEU A 11 13.74 -20.09 -3.77
CA LEU A 11 13.84 -19.25 -4.97
C LEU A 11 15.06 -18.31 -4.91
N SER A 12 15.65 -18.07 -6.08
CA SER A 12 16.67 -17.02 -6.26
C SER A 12 16.06 -15.76 -6.89
N PRO A 13 16.71 -14.58 -6.78
CA PRO A 13 16.23 -13.38 -7.45
C PRO A 13 15.99 -13.55 -8.97
N PRO A 14 16.83 -14.29 -9.73
CA PRO A 14 16.50 -14.67 -11.11
C PRO A 14 15.21 -15.48 -11.28
N ASP A 15 14.89 -16.40 -10.36
CA ASP A 15 13.66 -17.20 -10.42
C ASP A 15 12.42 -16.34 -10.17
N LEU A 16 12.51 -15.40 -9.22
CA LEU A 16 11.47 -14.42 -8.94
C LEU A 16 11.25 -13.50 -10.15
N MET A 17 12.34 -13.01 -10.75
CA MET A 17 12.27 -12.19 -11.97
C MET A 17 11.63 -12.95 -13.14
N ALA A 18 12.01 -14.22 -13.35
CA ALA A 18 11.39 -15.06 -14.39
C ALA A 18 9.91 -15.35 -14.10
N THR A 19 9.53 -15.41 -12.82
CA THR A 19 8.12 -15.55 -12.42
C THR A 19 7.34 -14.27 -12.70
N PHE A 20 7.93 -13.11 -12.41
CA PHE A 20 7.35 -11.81 -12.73
C PHE A 20 7.19 -11.60 -14.24
N ASP A 21 8.18 -12.01 -15.05
CA ASP A 21 8.08 -12.01 -16.52
C ASP A 21 6.86 -12.81 -17.01
N ARG A 22 6.67 -14.03 -16.47
CA ARG A 22 5.51 -14.88 -16.80
C ARG A 22 4.19 -14.26 -16.34
N TYR A 23 4.17 -13.59 -15.18
CA TYR A 23 3.01 -12.83 -14.72
C TYR A 23 2.61 -11.78 -15.75
N ILE A 24 3.56 -10.94 -16.21
CA ILE A 24 3.28 -9.89 -17.18
C ILE A 24 2.72 -10.48 -18.49
N GLU A 25 3.31 -11.56 -19.00
CA GLU A 25 2.81 -12.22 -20.21
C GLU A 25 1.38 -12.76 -20.05
N GLU A 26 1.11 -13.47 -18.96
CA GLU A 26 -0.19 -14.07 -18.72
C GLU A 26 -1.27 -13.02 -18.44
N ALA A 27 -0.95 -11.99 -17.66
CA ALA A 27 -1.87 -10.90 -17.33
C ALA A 27 -2.31 -10.16 -18.60
N HIS A 28 -1.39 -9.87 -19.52
CA HIS A 28 -1.72 -9.24 -20.81
C HIS A 28 -2.51 -10.18 -21.74
N ARG A 29 -2.24 -11.49 -21.72
CA ARG A 29 -3.06 -12.48 -22.45
C ARG A 29 -4.49 -12.49 -21.93
N LEU A 30 -4.68 -12.47 -20.62
CA LEU A 30 -6.00 -12.44 -19.98
C LEU A 30 -6.72 -11.11 -20.24
N LYS A 31 -6.00 -9.98 -20.19
CA LYS A 31 -6.52 -8.66 -20.56
C LYS A 31 -7.12 -8.65 -21.97
N GLN A 32 -6.44 -9.27 -22.94
CA GLN A 32 -6.96 -9.41 -24.30
C GLN A 32 -8.15 -10.38 -24.38
N LEU A 33 -8.06 -11.52 -23.70
CA LEU A 33 -9.09 -12.56 -23.72
C LEU A 33 -10.43 -12.08 -23.15
N TYR A 34 -10.41 -11.21 -22.14
CA TYR A 34 -11.60 -10.73 -21.43
C TYR A 34 -11.96 -9.27 -21.71
N ALA A 35 -11.36 -8.64 -22.72
CA ALA A 35 -11.55 -7.22 -23.03
C ALA A 35 -13.02 -6.80 -23.24
N ASP A 36 -13.85 -7.69 -23.77
CA ASP A 36 -15.29 -7.44 -23.99
C ASP A 36 -16.15 -7.65 -22.74
N GLN A 37 -15.56 -8.11 -21.62
CA GLN A 37 -16.28 -8.50 -20.40
C GLN A 37 -15.90 -7.66 -19.18
N ILE A 38 -14.61 -7.38 -19.01
CA ILE A 38 -14.09 -6.63 -17.87
C ILE A 38 -12.81 -5.88 -18.25
N THR A 39 -12.66 -4.68 -17.73
CA THR A 39 -11.40 -3.93 -17.83
C THR A 39 -10.39 -4.51 -16.84
N LEU A 40 -9.29 -5.05 -17.37
CA LEU A 40 -8.15 -5.48 -16.57
C LEU A 40 -7.01 -4.46 -16.71
N LEU A 41 -6.55 -3.94 -15.58
CA LEU A 41 -5.36 -3.11 -15.49
C LEU A 41 -4.23 -3.97 -14.92
N ILE A 42 -3.06 -3.92 -15.56
CA ILE A 42 -1.92 -4.74 -15.17
C ILE A 42 -0.95 -3.86 -14.37
N GLY A 43 -0.75 -4.18 -13.10
CA GLY A 43 0.10 -3.39 -12.21
C GLY A 43 1.00 -4.23 -11.34
N LEU A 44 1.50 -3.62 -10.28
CA LEU A 44 2.15 -4.32 -9.17
C LEU A 44 1.90 -3.56 -7.87
N GLU A 45 2.07 -4.24 -6.76
CA GLU A 45 2.20 -3.64 -5.45
C GLU A 45 3.67 -3.63 -5.05
N THR A 46 4.14 -2.52 -4.49
CA THR A 46 5.55 -2.36 -4.13
C THR A 46 5.86 -2.93 -2.76
N ASP A 47 7.12 -3.28 -2.57
CA ASP A 47 7.72 -3.40 -1.25
C ASP A 47 8.86 -2.39 -1.10
N TYR A 48 9.04 -1.86 0.10
CA TYR A 48 10.18 -1.01 0.43
C TYR A 48 10.86 -1.47 1.70
N ILE A 49 12.03 -2.10 1.53
CA ILE A 49 12.87 -2.61 2.62
C ILE A 49 14.11 -1.72 2.77
N THR A 50 14.80 -1.47 1.66
CA THR A 50 16.01 -0.65 1.58
C THR A 50 16.04 0.17 0.29
N THR A 51 16.88 1.21 0.23
CA THR A 51 17.00 2.08 -0.97
C THR A 51 17.45 1.32 -2.22
N ASN A 52 18.11 0.16 -2.05
CA ASN A 52 18.47 -0.73 -3.13
C ASN A 52 17.22 -1.39 -3.77
N ASP A 53 16.18 -1.67 -2.98
CA ASP A 53 14.93 -2.26 -3.49
C ASP A 53 14.16 -1.28 -4.36
N LEU A 54 14.13 0.01 -3.97
CA LEU A 54 13.58 1.06 -4.84
C LEU A 54 14.35 1.20 -6.15
N SER A 55 15.68 1.06 -6.12
CA SER A 55 16.49 1.08 -7.36
C SER A 55 16.22 -0.14 -8.25
N GLN A 56 16.00 -1.31 -7.65
CA GLN A 56 15.60 -2.52 -8.39
C GLN A 56 14.19 -2.38 -8.97
N LEU A 57 13.26 -1.77 -8.22
CA LEU A 57 11.91 -1.47 -8.68
C LEU A 57 11.93 -0.48 -9.86
N GLU A 58 12.71 0.59 -9.80
CA GLU A 58 12.91 1.51 -10.93
C GLU A 58 13.41 0.77 -12.18
N ALA A 59 14.40 -0.10 -12.03
CA ALA A 59 14.92 -0.92 -13.13
C ALA A 59 13.87 -1.93 -13.66
N LEU A 60 13.02 -2.49 -12.79
CA LEU A 60 11.91 -3.35 -13.19
C LEU A 60 10.86 -2.57 -14.00
N LEU A 61 10.48 -1.39 -13.53
CA LEU A 61 9.53 -0.50 -14.21
C LEU A 61 10.09 -0.08 -15.58
N GLU A 62 11.37 0.27 -15.68
CA GLU A 62 12.03 0.58 -16.95
C GLU A 62 12.03 -0.63 -17.91
N ARG A 63 12.38 -1.82 -17.40
CA ARG A 63 12.44 -3.06 -18.19
C ARG A 63 11.10 -3.41 -18.83
N HIS A 64 9.99 -3.26 -18.09
CA HIS A 64 8.67 -3.64 -18.58
C HIS A 64 7.91 -2.47 -19.24
N GLY A 65 8.32 -1.23 -19.01
CA GLY A 65 7.75 -0.03 -19.61
C GLY A 65 6.22 0.02 -19.44
N GLU A 66 5.51 0.33 -20.53
CA GLU A 66 4.05 0.45 -20.54
C GLU A 66 3.29 -0.87 -20.25
N LYS A 67 3.98 -2.01 -20.10
CA LYS A 67 3.33 -3.26 -19.70
C LYS A 67 2.92 -3.26 -18.22
N ILE A 68 3.55 -2.43 -17.39
CA ILE A 68 3.11 -2.13 -16.02
C ILE A 68 2.37 -0.79 -16.09
N GLU A 69 1.05 -0.85 -15.99
CA GLU A 69 0.16 0.28 -16.26
C GLU A 69 -0.04 1.16 -15.02
N TYR A 70 0.01 0.56 -13.82
CA TYR A 70 -0.05 1.28 -12.55
C TYR A 70 0.73 0.57 -11.44
N VAL A 71 1.00 1.32 -10.38
CA VAL A 71 1.70 0.88 -9.18
C VAL A 71 0.84 1.19 -7.95
N VAL A 72 0.69 0.21 -7.07
CA VAL A 72 0.21 0.38 -5.69
C VAL A 72 1.42 0.54 -4.79
N GLY A 73 1.55 1.70 -4.15
CA GLY A 73 2.67 2.04 -3.28
C GLY A 73 2.41 1.60 -1.84
N SER A 74 3.06 0.53 -1.42
CA SER A 74 2.93 -0.06 -0.09
C SER A 74 4.29 -0.23 0.60
N VAL A 75 4.26 -0.23 1.94
CA VAL A 75 5.43 -0.48 2.80
C VAL A 75 5.09 -1.64 3.75
N HIS A 76 5.77 -2.77 3.59
CA HIS A 76 5.54 -3.96 4.45
C HIS A 76 6.68 -4.22 5.44
N HIS A 77 7.72 -3.38 5.44
CA HIS A 77 8.91 -3.56 6.25
C HIS A 77 9.26 -2.30 7.04
N CYS A 78 9.83 -2.49 8.23
CA CYS A 78 10.47 -1.44 9.01
C CYS A 78 11.77 -1.99 9.59
N ASN A 79 12.88 -1.27 9.36
CA ASN A 79 14.22 -1.72 9.75
C ASN A 79 14.56 -3.14 9.25
N GLY A 80 14.15 -3.46 8.01
CA GLY A 80 14.36 -4.78 7.40
C GLY A 80 13.44 -5.89 7.93
N ILE A 81 12.49 -5.60 8.83
CA ILE A 81 11.63 -6.61 9.45
C ILE A 81 10.19 -6.44 8.94
N PRO A 82 9.52 -7.52 8.49
CA PRO A 82 8.12 -7.49 8.07
C PRO A 82 7.20 -6.98 9.19
N ILE A 83 6.20 -6.17 8.85
CA ILE A 83 5.24 -5.61 9.82
C ILE A 83 3.84 -6.24 9.72
N ASP A 84 3.60 -7.05 8.71
CA ASP A 84 2.26 -7.57 8.38
C ASP A 84 2.16 -9.10 8.31
N PHE A 85 3.29 -9.81 8.43
CA PHE A 85 3.34 -11.27 8.43
C PHE A 85 2.63 -11.90 9.64
N ASP A 86 3.11 -11.61 10.85
CA ASP A 86 2.50 -12.08 12.11
C ASP A 86 2.76 -11.09 13.26
N ARG A 87 2.01 -11.22 14.37
CA ARG A 87 2.13 -10.32 15.53
C ARG A 87 3.53 -10.36 16.16
N SER A 88 4.16 -11.53 16.23
CA SER A 88 5.49 -11.67 16.86
C SER A 88 6.56 -10.95 16.05
N THR A 89 6.47 -11.01 14.73
CA THR A 89 7.39 -10.35 13.79
C THR A 89 7.16 -8.84 13.79
N PHE A 90 5.91 -8.39 13.84
CA PHE A 90 5.58 -6.97 14.07
C PHE A 90 6.18 -6.44 15.39
N GLU A 91 6.00 -7.16 16.49
CA GLU A 91 6.56 -6.78 17.80
C GLU A 91 8.09 -6.67 17.75
N LYS A 92 8.77 -7.57 17.01
CA LYS A 92 10.21 -7.47 16.75
C LYS A 92 10.58 -6.25 15.91
N ALA A 93 9.79 -5.93 14.88
CA ALA A 93 10.02 -4.74 14.06
C ALA A 93 9.98 -3.47 14.93
N VAL A 94 8.99 -3.33 15.81
CA VAL A 94 8.91 -2.21 16.76
C VAL A 94 10.07 -2.24 17.75
N ALA A 95 10.39 -3.41 18.33
CA ALA A 95 11.48 -3.57 19.30
C ALA A 95 12.87 -3.27 18.73
N SER A 96 13.04 -3.39 17.40
CA SER A 96 14.31 -3.11 16.73
C SER A 96 14.77 -1.64 16.84
N PHE A 97 13.88 -0.75 17.24
CA PHE A 97 14.15 0.67 17.48
C PHE A 97 14.46 1.00 18.96
N ALA A 98 14.57 -0.01 19.81
CA ALA A 98 14.88 0.13 21.23
C ALA A 98 16.24 -0.50 21.57
N ASP A 99 16.87 -0.01 22.65
CA ASP A 99 18.09 -0.62 23.20
C ASP A 99 17.81 -2.00 23.87
N SER A 100 16.55 -2.29 24.18
CA SER A 100 16.08 -3.54 24.80
C SER A 100 15.00 -4.19 23.94
N GLN A 101 15.06 -5.52 23.80
CA GLN A 101 14.06 -6.28 23.05
C GLN A 101 12.76 -6.51 23.81
N ASP A 102 12.77 -6.37 25.14
CA ASP A 102 11.56 -6.44 25.97
C ASP A 102 10.86 -5.07 25.98
N ILE A 103 10.00 -4.84 24.98
CA ILE A 103 9.11 -3.67 24.94
C ILE A 103 7.64 -4.09 25.11
N GLN A 104 6.87 -3.27 25.80
CA GLN A 104 5.42 -3.38 25.81
C GLN A 104 4.85 -2.52 24.68
N ILE A 105 4.08 -3.14 23.78
CA ILE A 105 3.33 -2.44 22.75
C ILE A 105 2.11 -1.79 23.39
N ALA A 106 2.04 -0.46 23.33
CA ALA A 106 0.87 0.27 23.78
C ALA A 106 -0.22 0.24 22.71
N GLU A 107 -1.48 0.17 23.14
CA GLU A 107 -2.65 0.01 22.25
C GLU A 107 -3.34 1.34 21.90
N LEU A 108 -3.11 2.41 22.68
CA LEU A 108 -3.83 3.69 22.56
C LEU A 108 -2.89 4.88 22.36
N SER A 109 -1.93 5.07 23.27
CA SER A 109 -0.94 6.14 23.17
C SER A 109 0.43 5.51 22.92
N PRO A 110 1.13 5.86 21.82
CA PRO A 110 2.37 5.20 21.47
C PRO A 110 3.46 5.50 22.51
N SER A 111 4.23 4.46 22.85
CA SER A 111 5.49 4.62 23.56
C SER A 111 6.52 5.37 22.71
N GLN A 112 7.61 5.85 23.31
CA GLN A 112 8.68 6.51 22.57
C GLN A 112 9.24 5.64 21.43
N VAL A 113 9.34 4.33 21.66
CA VAL A 113 9.82 3.36 20.65
C VAL A 113 8.81 3.23 19.51
N GLN A 114 7.51 3.14 19.82
CA GLN A 114 6.46 3.14 18.79
C GLN A 114 6.45 4.44 17.99
N VAL A 115 6.72 5.60 18.61
CA VAL A 115 6.85 6.87 17.88
C VAL A 115 8.01 6.82 16.88
N VAL A 116 9.15 6.23 17.23
CA VAL A 116 10.27 6.05 16.28
C VAL A 116 9.86 5.11 15.14
N PHE A 117 9.30 3.94 15.45
CA PHE A 117 8.77 2.99 14.46
C PHE A 117 7.78 3.64 13.48
N LEU A 118 6.81 4.39 14.00
CA LEU A 118 5.81 5.08 13.17
C LEU A 118 6.43 6.15 12.29
N ASN A 119 7.42 6.89 12.79
CA ASN A 119 8.14 7.88 11.98
C ASN A 119 8.92 7.20 10.85
N GLU A 120 9.59 6.09 11.12
CA GLU A 120 10.36 5.32 10.12
C GLU A 120 9.45 4.75 9.04
N TYR A 121 8.30 4.17 9.41
CA TYR A 121 7.30 3.73 8.45
C TYR A 121 6.81 4.88 7.54
N LEU A 122 6.47 6.03 8.13
CA LEU A 122 5.97 7.19 7.36
C LEU A 122 7.08 7.84 6.51
N ASP A 123 8.33 7.87 6.98
CA ASP A 123 9.48 8.32 6.20
C ASP A 123 9.78 7.36 5.05
N ALA A 124 9.60 6.05 5.27
CA ALA A 124 9.75 5.05 4.23
C ALA A 124 8.67 5.20 3.14
N GLN A 125 7.40 5.34 3.54
CA GLN A 125 6.29 5.60 2.62
C GLN A 125 6.51 6.89 1.82
N PHE A 126 7.06 7.94 2.43
CA PHE A 126 7.38 9.19 1.73
C PHE A 126 8.46 8.99 0.67
N GLN A 127 9.56 8.31 1.01
CA GLN A 127 10.65 8.03 0.07
C GLN A 127 10.19 7.17 -1.12
N LEU A 128 9.32 6.19 -0.88
CA LEU A 128 8.68 5.40 -1.92
C LEU A 128 7.89 6.30 -2.88
N MET A 129 7.06 7.20 -2.35
CA MET A 129 6.30 8.14 -3.16
C MET A 129 7.19 9.10 -3.96
N GLU A 130 8.26 9.62 -3.36
CA GLU A 130 9.18 10.55 -4.04
C GLU A 130 9.92 9.92 -5.22
N ARG A 131 10.21 8.61 -5.15
CA ARG A 131 10.94 7.91 -6.21
C ARG A 131 10.03 7.33 -7.27
N ILE A 132 8.92 6.72 -6.86
CA ILE A 132 8.12 5.86 -7.74
C ILE A 132 6.84 6.55 -8.24
N HIS A 133 6.34 7.53 -7.48
CA HIS A 133 5.05 8.19 -7.71
C HIS A 133 3.90 7.20 -8.04
N PRO A 134 3.56 6.27 -7.13
CA PRO A 134 2.51 5.27 -7.38
C PRO A 134 1.15 5.91 -7.69
N GLU A 135 0.35 5.33 -8.58
CA GLU A 135 -1.00 5.83 -8.86
C GLU A 135 -1.95 5.65 -7.67
N VAL A 136 -1.69 4.65 -6.84
CA VAL A 136 -2.48 4.31 -5.65
C VAL A 136 -1.55 4.18 -4.45
N ILE A 137 -1.88 4.85 -3.35
CA ILE A 137 -1.24 4.61 -2.05
C ILE A 137 -1.94 3.44 -1.39
N GLY A 138 -1.20 2.35 -1.18
CA GLY A 138 -1.64 1.16 -0.46
C GLY A 138 -1.80 1.43 1.03
N HIS A 139 -2.73 0.70 1.66
CA HIS A 139 -3.11 0.62 3.07
C HIS A 139 -2.30 1.55 3.99
N PHE A 140 -2.61 2.85 3.88
CA PHE A 140 -1.71 3.94 4.28
C PHE A 140 -1.14 3.79 5.71
N ASP A 141 -1.94 3.29 6.64
CA ASP A 141 -1.59 3.08 8.05
C ASP A 141 -1.48 1.60 8.45
N LEU A 142 -0.92 0.76 7.58
CA LEU A 142 -0.57 -0.63 7.88
C LEU A 142 0.29 -0.78 9.14
N CYS A 143 1.09 0.25 9.48
CA CYS A 143 1.85 0.30 10.73
C CYS A 143 1.01 0.18 12.01
N LYS A 144 -0.33 0.32 11.91
CA LYS A 144 -1.28 0.08 13.00
C LYS A 144 -1.86 -1.33 13.01
N LEU A 145 -1.48 -2.25 12.10
CA LEU A 145 -2.15 -3.55 11.88
C LEU A 145 -2.52 -4.28 13.18
N TYR A 146 -1.56 -4.42 14.10
CA TYR A 146 -1.75 -5.10 15.39
C TYR A 146 -2.11 -4.17 16.55
N THR A 147 -2.24 -2.87 16.31
CA THR A 147 -2.64 -1.84 17.27
C THR A 147 -3.62 -0.84 16.62
N PRO A 148 -4.82 -1.28 16.20
CA PRO A 148 -5.75 -0.48 15.39
C PRO A 148 -6.16 0.86 16.02
N HIS A 149 -6.16 0.93 17.35
CA HIS A 149 -6.58 2.10 18.12
C HIS A 149 -5.42 3.01 18.54
N LEU A 150 -4.20 2.72 18.10
CA LEU A 150 -3.02 3.51 18.42
C LEU A 150 -3.13 4.90 17.79
N SER A 151 -2.96 5.93 18.61
CA SER A 151 -2.99 7.31 18.14
C SER A 151 -1.74 7.66 17.32
N LEU A 152 -1.95 8.19 16.12
CA LEU A 152 -0.91 8.79 15.28
C LEU A 152 -0.60 10.25 15.63
N GLY A 153 -1.23 10.81 16.68
CA GLY A 153 -1.06 12.22 17.07
C GLY A 153 0.40 12.66 17.21
N PRO A 154 1.29 11.90 17.86
CA PRO A 154 2.71 12.27 18.00
C PRO A 154 3.52 12.27 16.69
N VAL A 155 2.99 11.71 15.61
CA VAL A 155 3.63 11.63 14.28
C VAL A 155 2.79 12.28 13.19
N TRP A 156 1.77 13.06 13.57
CA TRP A 156 0.75 13.59 12.66
C TRP A 156 1.33 14.47 11.56
N ASP A 157 2.40 15.23 11.85
CA ASP A 157 3.08 16.06 10.85
C ASP A 157 3.59 15.23 9.64
N ARG A 158 4.03 13.98 9.88
CA ARG A 158 4.44 13.07 8.80
C ARG A 158 3.25 12.47 8.05
N VAL A 159 2.16 12.16 8.75
CA VAL A 159 0.90 11.73 8.14
C VAL A 159 0.42 12.81 7.16
N GLU A 160 0.36 14.07 7.62
CA GLU A 160 -0.03 15.22 6.80
C GLU A 160 0.93 15.46 5.64
N ARG A 161 2.25 15.40 5.87
CA ARG A 161 3.26 15.49 4.80
C ARG A 161 2.97 14.47 3.70
N ASN A 162 2.77 13.22 4.07
CA ASN A 162 2.60 12.12 3.12
C ASN A 162 1.29 12.25 2.33
N VAL A 163 0.17 12.50 3.01
CA VAL A 163 -1.13 12.70 2.34
C VAL A 163 -1.05 13.91 1.39
N ARG A 164 -0.51 15.04 1.85
CA ARG A 164 -0.36 16.23 1.01
C ARG A 164 0.49 15.98 -0.22
N TYR A 165 1.57 15.22 -0.08
CA TYR A 165 2.45 14.88 -1.18
C TYR A 165 1.73 13.99 -2.22
N ALA A 166 1.09 12.92 -1.76
CA ALA A 166 0.28 12.03 -2.61
C ALA A 166 -0.80 12.79 -3.39
N VAL A 167 -1.55 13.65 -2.72
CA VAL A 167 -2.55 14.49 -3.38
C VAL A 167 -1.92 15.45 -4.39
N ALA A 168 -0.78 16.05 -4.05
CA ALA A 168 -0.12 17.04 -4.92
C ALA A 168 0.36 16.44 -6.26
N TYR A 169 0.83 15.19 -6.27
CA TYR A 169 1.22 14.53 -7.53
C TYR A 169 0.08 13.76 -8.21
N GLY A 170 -1.08 13.64 -7.55
CA GLY A 170 -2.30 13.10 -8.14
C GLY A 170 -2.56 11.61 -7.90
N ALA A 171 -1.99 11.02 -6.85
CA ALA A 171 -2.35 9.66 -6.43
C ALA A 171 -3.76 9.57 -5.86
N ALA A 172 -4.35 8.38 -5.98
CA ALA A 172 -5.48 7.95 -5.17
C ALA A 172 -5.00 7.25 -3.89
N PHE A 173 -5.88 7.15 -2.90
CA PHE A 173 -5.68 6.33 -1.71
C PHE A 173 -6.62 5.13 -1.78
N GLU A 174 -6.12 3.94 -1.51
CA GLU A 174 -7.04 2.79 -1.46
C GLU A 174 -7.95 2.84 -0.22
N LEU A 175 -9.19 2.40 -0.40
CA LEU A 175 -10.07 1.96 0.66
C LEU A 175 -10.02 0.43 0.70
N ASN A 176 -9.15 -0.12 1.54
CA ASN A 176 -8.83 -1.54 1.54
C ASN A 176 -9.58 -2.31 2.64
N THR A 177 -10.36 -3.29 2.21
CA THR A 177 -11.21 -4.11 3.08
C THR A 177 -10.49 -5.22 3.84
N ALA A 178 -9.19 -5.44 3.60
CA ALA A 178 -8.37 -6.40 4.33
C ALA A 178 -8.39 -6.15 5.84
N ALA A 179 -8.45 -4.88 6.27
CA ALA A 179 -8.55 -4.49 7.67
C ALA A 179 -9.72 -5.20 8.40
N PHE A 180 -10.89 -5.35 7.73
CA PHE A 180 -12.04 -6.06 8.30
C PHE A 180 -11.75 -7.54 8.55
N ARG A 181 -10.94 -8.20 7.71
CA ARG A 181 -10.50 -9.59 7.95
C ARG A 181 -9.55 -9.69 9.13
N LYS A 182 -8.82 -8.62 9.41
CA LYS A 182 -7.89 -8.49 10.55
C LYS A 182 -8.59 -8.03 11.84
N GLY A 183 -9.92 -7.89 11.81
CA GLY A 183 -10.75 -7.58 12.99
C GLY A 183 -10.94 -6.09 13.26
N TRP A 184 -10.54 -5.22 12.35
CA TRP A 184 -10.82 -3.79 12.44
C TRP A 184 -12.31 -3.50 12.19
N ASP A 185 -12.78 -2.37 12.70
CA ASP A 185 -14.14 -1.85 12.50
C ASP A 185 -14.24 -0.82 11.35
N CYS A 186 -13.15 -0.66 10.60
CA CYS A 186 -13.02 0.20 9.43
C CYS A 186 -12.10 -0.45 8.38
N ALA A 187 -12.15 0.06 7.15
CA ALA A 187 -11.16 -0.24 6.11
C ALA A 187 -9.84 0.48 6.42
N TYR A 188 -8.76 0.12 5.71
CA TYR A 188 -7.65 1.05 5.56
C TYR A 188 -8.05 2.18 4.60
N PRO A 189 -7.59 3.42 4.80
CA PRO A 189 -6.96 3.86 6.04
C PRO A 189 -7.98 4.16 7.14
N SER A 190 -7.51 4.28 8.38
CA SER A 190 -8.36 4.65 9.52
C SER A 190 -9.08 6.00 9.32
N ARG A 191 -10.16 6.18 10.09
CA ARG A 191 -11.12 7.30 9.98
C ARG A 191 -10.43 8.67 9.98
N GLU A 192 -9.48 8.87 10.88
CA GLU A 192 -8.75 10.13 11.00
C GLU A 192 -7.94 10.47 9.74
N ILE A 193 -7.40 9.45 9.06
CA ILE A 193 -6.63 9.62 7.82
C ILE A 193 -7.57 9.85 6.65
N VAL A 194 -8.71 9.14 6.58
CA VAL A 194 -9.75 9.40 5.57
C VAL A 194 -10.23 10.86 5.66
N GLN A 195 -10.48 11.36 6.86
CA GLN A 195 -10.86 12.78 7.08
C GLN A 195 -9.79 13.74 6.56
N LEU A 196 -8.52 13.45 6.83
CA LEU A 196 -7.40 14.26 6.35
C LEU A 196 -7.32 14.24 4.80
N ILE A 197 -7.40 13.07 4.19
CA ILE A 197 -7.40 12.90 2.72
C ILE A 197 -8.54 13.74 2.10
N MET A 198 -9.76 13.62 2.64
CA MET A 198 -10.90 14.41 2.17
C MET A 198 -10.67 15.91 2.35
N SER A 199 -10.11 16.34 3.48
CA SER A 199 -9.83 17.77 3.74
C SER A 199 -8.80 18.37 2.76
N LEU A 200 -7.97 17.52 2.16
CA LEU A 200 -6.97 17.90 1.18
C LEU A 200 -7.43 17.66 -0.27
N ASN A 201 -8.69 17.25 -0.48
CA ASN A 201 -9.27 16.89 -1.79
C ASN A 201 -8.60 15.68 -2.45
N GLY A 202 -8.07 14.74 -1.66
CA GLY A 202 -7.64 13.46 -2.17
C GLY A 202 -8.81 12.59 -2.62
N VAL A 203 -8.52 11.62 -3.48
CA VAL A 203 -9.50 10.71 -4.08
C VAL A 203 -9.24 9.28 -3.64
N PHE A 204 -10.29 8.47 -3.62
CA PHE A 204 -10.23 7.09 -3.15
C PHE A 204 -10.47 6.09 -4.27
N VAL A 205 -9.84 4.92 -4.21
CA VAL A 205 -10.14 3.74 -5.06
C VAL A 205 -10.50 2.56 -4.16
N LEU A 206 -11.31 1.61 -4.63
CA LEU A 206 -11.65 0.42 -3.83
C LEU A 206 -10.57 -0.66 -3.97
N SER A 207 -10.31 -1.38 -2.89
CA SER A 207 -9.40 -2.53 -2.87
C SER A 207 -9.91 -3.59 -1.88
N ASP A 208 -9.74 -4.86 -2.25
CA ASP A 208 -10.04 -6.00 -1.37
C ASP A 208 -8.80 -6.79 -0.95
N ASP A 209 -7.63 -6.50 -1.55
CA ASP A 209 -6.37 -7.17 -1.29
C ASP A 209 -6.54 -8.71 -1.28
N SER A 210 -7.14 -9.19 -2.36
CA SER A 210 -7.50 -10.58 -2.55
C SER A 210 -6.31 -11.44 -2.95
N HIS A 211 -5.98 -12.41 -2.11
CA HIS A 211 -4.97 -13.43 -2.38
C HIS A 211 -5.56 -14.69 -3.06
N GLY A 212 -6.75 -14.57 -3.66
CA GLY A 212 -7.40 -15.65 -4.39
C GLY A 212 -8.86 -15.35 -4.78
N PRO A 213 -9.42 -16.10 -5.74
CA PRO A 213 -10.74 -15.82 -6.31
C PRO A 213 -11.90 -15.92 -5.31
N ALA A 214 -11.72 -16.68 -4.22
CA ALA A 214 -12.76 -16.88 -3.21
C ALA A 214 -13.02 -15.63 -2.34
N VAL A 215 -12.13 -14.64 -2.38
CA VAL A 215 -12.19 -13.46 -1.51
C VAL A 215 -12.29 -12.14 -2.30
N VAL A 216 -12.44 -12.21 -3.62
CA VAL A 216 -12.70 -11.03 -4.47
C VAL A 216 -14.04 -10.39 -4.06
N GLY A 217 -14.03 -9.08 -3.81
CA GLY A 217 -15.15 -8.28 -3.33
C GLY A 217 -15.56 -8.58 -1.89
N LEU A 218 -14.77 -9.33 -1.12
CA LEU A 218 -15.12 -9.69 0.25
C LEU A 218 -15.20 -8.45 1.15
N ASN A 219 -16.22 -8.37 1.99
CA ASN A 219 -16.54 -7.23 2.87
C ASN A 219 -16.89 -5.92 2.14
N TYR A 220 -17.24 -5.93 0.85
CA TYR A 220 -17.69 -4.71 0.16
C TYR A 220 -19.01 -4.15 0.73
N ASP A 221 -19.84 -4.98 1.35
CA ASP A 221 -21.00 -4.53 2.13
C ASP A 221 -20.60 -3.67 3.34
N LYS A 222 -19.52 -4.03 4.03
CA LYS A 222 -18.96 -3.22 5.13
C LYS A 222 -18.26 -1.98 4.61
N LEU A 223 -17.61 -2.08 3.44
CA LEU A 223 -16.98 -0.94 2.79
C LEU A 223 -18.01 0.11 2.41
N ASP A 224 -19.15 -0.28 1.85
CA ASP A 224 -20.26 0.64 1.56
C ASP A 224 -20.75 1.36 2.83
N ALA A 225 -20.92 0.62 3.93
CA ALA A 225 -21.26 1.23 5.22
C ALA A 225 -20.19 2.23 5.70
N TYR A 226 -18.90 1.91 5.50
CA TYR A 226 -17.78 2.80 5.87
C TYR A 226 -17.71 4.05 4.98
N ILE A 227 -17.89 3.91 3.68
CA ILE A 227 -17.97 5.03 2.72
C ILE A 227 -19.08 6.00 3.13
N ASN A 228 -20.26 5.46 3.47
CA ASN A 228 -21.40 6.23 3.94
C ASN A 228 -21.13 6.89 5.31
N GLU A 229 -20.52 6.17 6.25
CA GLU A 229 -20.12 6.70 7.56
C GLU A 229 -19.20 7.92 7.42
N MET A 230 -18.19 7.81 6.54
CA MET A 230 -17.19 8.84 6.32
C MET A 230 -17.68 9.99 5.44
N GLY A 231 -18.85 9.86 4.81
CA GLY A 231 -19.40 10.88 3.91
C GLY A 231 -18.60 11.01 2.62
N ILE A 232 -18.00 9.93 2.13
CA ILE A 232 -17.27 9.89 0.87
C ILE A 232 -18.29 9.92 -0.27
N THR A 233 -18.25 10.98 -1.09
CA THR A 233 -19.26 11.22 -2.14
C THR A 233 -18.87 10.70 -3.52
N GLY A 234 -17.64 10.23 -3.69
CA GLY A 234 -17.13 9.75 -4.97
C GLY A 234 -15.94 8.84 -4.76
N VAL A 235 -15.88 7.80 -5.60
CA VAL A 235 -14.79 6.83 -5.66
C VAL A 235 -14.29 6.84 -7.09
N ALA A 236 -12.97 6.93 -7.24
CA ALA A 236 -12.33 6.97 -8.53
C ALA A 236 -12.12 5.57 -9.10
N GLN A 237 -12.02 5.51 -10.42
CA GLN A 237 -11.40 4.40 -11.14
C GLN A 237 -10.11 4.87 -11.81
N LEU A 238 -9.17 3.96 -12.06
CA LEU A 238 -8.00 4.29 -12.86
C LEU A 238 -8.36 4.20 -14.34
N GLU A 239 -8.16 5.30 -15.07
CA GLU A 239 -8.41 5.38 -16.50
C GLU A 239 -7.17 5.84 -17.27
N LYS A 240 -7.06 5.41 -18.53
CA LYS A 240 -5.98 5.79 -19.42
C LYS A 240 -6.19 7.22 -19.94
N GLY A 241 -5.29 8.12 -19.57
CA GLY A 241 -5.23 9.49 -20.07
C GLY A 241 -4.54 9.61 -21.44
N GLU A 242 -4.69 10.76 -22.08
CA GLU A 242 -4.03 11.10 -23.35
C GLU A 242 -2.53 11.43 -23.19
N SER A 243 -2.14 11.86 -21.99
CA SER A 243 -0.78 12.24 -21.62
C SER A 243 -0.31 11.46 -20.39
N PRO A 244 1.00 11.18 -20.28
CA PRO A 244 1.52 10.51 -19.09
C PRO A 244 1.37 11.39 -17.83
N ASN A 245 1.24 10.74 -16.68
CA ASN A 245 1.30 11.32 -15.34
C ASN A 245 2.75 11.68 -14.96
N CYS A 246 2.97 12.18 -13.73
CA CYS A 246 4.30 12.56 -13.25
C CYS A 246 5.32 11.41 -13.23
N ALA A 247 4.85 10.16 -13.18
CA ALA A 247 5.66 8.95 -13.18
C ALA A 247 5.90 8.39 -14.61
N GLY A 248 5.42 9.06 -15.65
CA GLY A 248 5.54 8.60 -17.04
C GLY A 248 4.51 7.54 -17.46
N ARG A 249 3.61 7.12 -16.56
CA ARG A 249 2.54 6.13 -16.85
C ARG A 249 1.27 6.84 -17.29
N PHE A 250 0.37 6.15 -17.98
CA PHE A 250 -0.82 6.77 -18.58
C PHE A 250 -2.09 6.64 -17.74
N LEU A 251 -2.08 5.87 -16.65
CA LEU A 251 -3.24 5.75 -15.77
C LEU A 251 -3.30 6.91 -14.78
N ARG A 252 -4.53 7.37 -14.52
CA ARG A 252 -4.83 8.38 -13.50
C ARG A 252 -6.19 8.08 -12.84
N PRO A 253 -6.37 8.45 -11.57
CA PRO A 253 -7.69 8.39 -10.92
C PRO A 253 -8.68 9.36 -11.59
N VAL A 254 -9.88 8.87 -11.89
CA VAL A 254 -11.00 9.64 -12.43
C VAL A 254 -12.23 9.34 -11.58
N LEU A 255 -12.82 10.38 -11.00
CA LEU A 255 -14.10 10.26 -10.27
C LEU A 255 -15.23 10.10 -11.29
N GLU A 256 -16.14 9.15 -11.01
CA GLU A 256 -17.42 9.03 -11.71
C GLU A 256 -18.37 10.19 -11.41
#